data_AF-A0A0E2HBV0-F1
#
_entry.id   AF-A0A0E2HBV0-F1
#
_cell.length_a   1.000
_cell.length_b   1.000
_cell.length_c   1.000
_cell.angle_alpha   90.00
_cell.angle_beta   90.00
_cell.angle_gamma   90.00
#
_symmetry.space_group_name_H-M   'P 1'
#
loop_
_entity.id
_entity.type
_entity.pdbx_description
1 polymer ?
#
loop_
_entity_poly.entity_id
_entity_poly.type
_entity_poly.pdbx_seq_one_letter_code
_entity_poly.pdbx_strand_id
1 'polypeptide(L)'
;MLPDHTFYPPMELLILESFADRCAKITGQTKFFYTLLQDKVPAKIIVEKLTGRTNTLVYDDAGLPSLMVRIPCFDLEQVIPHAGNAVHPMFQTSRGQVQYVWLSKYQNITKKGTCLQSSGPVSQKFYQL
;
A
#
# COMPACT_ATOMS: atom_id res chain seq x y z
N MET A 1 -9.37 5.98 20.11
CA MET A 1 -10.10 4.70 20.27
C MET A 1 -9.29 3.60 19.62
N LEU A 2 -9.22 2.41 20.22
CA LEU A 2 -8.51 1.28 19.61
C LEU A 2 -9.42 0.54 18.62
N PRO A 3 -8.90 0.01 17.50
CA PRO A 3 -9.67 -0.76 16.55
C PRO A 3 -10.20 -2.07 17.17
N ASP A 4 -11.40 -2.49 16.77
CA ASP A 4 -12.07 -3.68 17.30
C ASP A 4 -11.40 -4.97 16.76
N HIS A 5 -10.71 -5.69 17.66
CA HIS A 5 -10.02 -6.94 17.35
C HIS A 5 -10.95 -8.10 16.96
N THR A 6 -12.26 -7.98 17.17
CA THR A 6 -13.25 -8.96 16.71
C THR A 6 -13.67 -8.74 15.26
N PHE A 7 -13.52 -7.51 14.75
CA PHE A 7 -13.91 -7.15 13.39
C PHE A 7 -12.74 -7.16 12.41
N TYR A 8 -11.57 -6.66 12.81
CA TYR A 8 -10.39 -6.65 11.95
C TYR A 8 -9.46 -7.83 12.26
N PRO A 9 -9.07 -8.64 11.26
CA PRO A 9 -8.09 -9.70 11.47
C PRO A 9 -6.73 -9.11 11.88
N PRO A 10 -5.86 -9.89 12.56
CA PRO A 10 -4.65 -9.38 13.20
C PRO A 10 -3.72 -8.55 12.29
N MET A 11 -3.56 -8.96 11.02
CA MET A 11 -2.70 -8.26 10.07
C MET A 11 -3.29 -6.93 9.61
N GLU A 12 -4.62 -6.83 9.42
CA GLU A 12 -5.26 -5.57 9.10
C GLU A 12 -5.18 -4.60 10.28
N LEU A 13 -5.38 -5.12 11.48
CA LEU A 13 -5.31 -4.33 12.70
C LEU A 13 -3.90 -3.74 12.90
N LEU A 14 -2.86 -4.54 12.66
CA LEU A 14 -1.47 -4.04 12.66
C LEU A 14 -1.28 -2.89 11.67
N ILE A 15 -1.85 -2.98 10.47
CA ILE A 15 -1.75 -1.90 9.47
C ILE A 15 -2.54 -0.66 9.92
N LEU A 16 -3.73 -0.84 10.49
CA LEU A 16 -4.53 0.27 11.01
C LEU A 16 -3.83 1.00 12.15
N GLU A 17 -3.22 0.28 13.09
CA GLU A 17 -2.53 0.86 14.24
C GLU A 17 -1.17 1.46 13.90
N SER A 18 -0.38 0.80 13.04
CA SER A 18 0.98 1.26 12.73
C SER A 18 1.03 2.31 11.63
N PHE A 19 0.17 2.18 10.63
CA PHE A 19 0.17 3.03 9.44
C PHE A 19 -1.02 4.00 9.40
N ALA A 20 -2.26 3.51 9.47
CA ALA A 20 -3.43 4.38 9.28
C ALA A 20 -3.55 5.42 10.40
N ASP A 21 -3.34 5.02 11.66
CA ASP A 21 -3.34 5.93 12.81
C ASP A 21 -2.25 7.01 12.68
N ARG A 22 -1.02 6.63 12.28
CA ARG A 22 0.06 7.58 12.03
C ARG A 22 -0.28 8.54 10.89
N CYS A 23 -0.82 8.02 9.79
CA CYS A 23 -1.25 8.82 8.64
C CYS A 23 -2.32 9.83 9.04
N ALA A 24 -3.33 9.40 9.81
CA ALA A 24 -4.40 10.26 10.31
C ALA A 24 -3.86 11.37 11.22
N LYS A 25 -2.91 11.05 12.11
CA LYS A 25 -2.26 12.04 12.99
C LYS A 25 -1.47 13.09 12.22
N ILE A 26 -0.65 12.67 11.25
CA ILE A 26 0.19 13.58 10.46
C ILE A 26 -0.67 14.48 9.57
N THR A 27 -1.74 13.94 8.99
CA THR A 27 -2.64 14.68 8.08
C THR A 27 -3.75 15.46 8.78
N GLY A 28 -3.83 15.39 10.13
CA GLY A 28 -4.91 16.01 10.90
C GLY A 28 -6.29 15.34 10.75
N GLN A 29 -6.36 14.16 10.13
CA GLN A 29 -7.59 13.41 9.87
C GLN A 29 -7.98 12.45 11.01
N THR A 30 -7.42 12.62 12.21
CA THR A 30 -7.64 11.71 13.36
C THR A 30 -9.12 11.48 13.70
N LYS A 31 -9.94 12.54 13.71
CA LYS A 31 -11.38 12.42 13.99
C LYS A 31 -12.08 11.57 12.92
N PHE A 32 -11.74 11.83 11.65
CA PHE A 32 -12.28 11.09 10.51
C PHE A 32 -11.89 9.61 10.56
N PHE A 33 -10.63 9.30 10.91
CA PHE A 33 -10.18 7.92 11.10
C PHE A 33 -10.99 7.17 12.16
N TYR A 34 -11.21 7.77 13.34
CA TYR A 34 -12.00 7.11 14.39
C TYR A 34 -13.47 6.93 14.02
N THR A 35 -14.06 7.87 13.27
CA THR A 35 -15.41 7.68 12.72
C THR A 35 -15.47 6.46 11.79
N LEU A 36 -14.50 6.31 10.88
CA LEU A 36 -14.45 5.13 9.99
C LEU A 36 -14.28 3.81 10.76
N LEU A 37 -13.52 3.82 11.86
CA LEU A 37 -13.38 2.65 12.73
C LEU A 37 -14.71 2.30 13.44
N GLN A 38 -15.43 3.30 13.94
CA GLN A 38 -16.74 3.13 14.58
C GLN A 38 -17.78 2.58 13.59
N ASP A 39 -17.76 3.08 12.36
CA ASP A 39 -18.63 2.64 11.26
C ASP A 39 -18.28 1.24 10.73
N LYS A 40 -17.25 0.58 11.30
CA LYS A 40 -16.76 -0.75 10.89
C LYS A 40 -16.44 -0.81 9.40
N VAL A 41 -15.83 0.25 8.87
CA VAL A 41 -15.43 0.32 7.46
C VAL A 41 -14.24 -0.62 7.22
N PRO A 42 -14.23 -1.45 6.16
CA PRO A 42 -13.11 -2.34 5.85
C PRO A 42 -11.75 -1.63 5.81
N ALA A 43 -10.70 -2.26 6.34
CA ALA A 43 -9.39 -1.64 6.50
C ALA A 43 -8.81 -1.06 5.20
N LYS A 44 -9.04 -1.74 4.06
CA LYS A 44 -8.68 -1.25 2.73
C LYS A 44 -9.28 0.13 2.43
N ILE A 45 -10.57 0.30 2.67
CA ILE A 45 -11.29 1.55 2.39
C ILE A 45 -10.79 2.66 3.32
N ILE A 46 -10.51 2.34 4.58
CA ILE A 46 -9.92 3.30 5.53
C ILE A 46 -8.58 3.81 4.99
N VAL A 47 -7.68 2.90 4.62
CA VAL A 47 -6.36 3.24 4.07
C VAL A 47 -6.49 4.11 2.81
N GLU A 48 -7.35 3.73 1.87
CA GLU A 48 -7.55 4.47 0.62
C GLU A 48 -8.12 5.87 0.87
N LYS A 49 -9.07 6.02 1.81
CA LYS A 49 -9.66 7.31 2.15
C LYS A 49 -8.66 8.24 2.82
N LEU A 50 -7.88 7.74 3.78
CA LEU A 50 -6.90 8.56 4.51
C LEU A 50 -5.74 9.02 3.63
N THR A 51 -5.35 8.20 2.66
CA THR A 51 -4.18 8.44 1.81
C THR A 51 -4.54 9.03 0.44
N GLY A 52 -5.81 9.31 0.19
CA GLY A 52 -6.26 9.80 -1.12
C GLY A 52 -5.98 8.79 -2.26
N ARG A 53 -6.07 7.49 -1.97
CA ARG A 53 -5.76 6.37 -2.90
C ARG A 53 -4.30 6.30 -3.37
N THR A 54 -3.38 6.97 -2.68
CA THR A 54 -1.93 6.76 -2.89
C THR A 54 -1.46 5.45 -2.25
N ASN A 55 -2.21 4.91 -1.28
CA ASN A 55 -2.00 3.58 -0.73
C ASN A 55 -3.29 2.75 -0.80
N THR A 56 -3.11 1.42 -0.87
CA THR A 56 -4.21 0.45 -0.82
C THR A 56 -3.77 -0.84 -0.14
N LEU A 57 -4.73 -1.69 0.21
CA LEU A 57 -4.48 -3.08 0.58
C LEU A 57 -4.79 -4.00 -0.60
N VAL A 58 -3.81 -4.83 -0.93
CA VAL A 58 -3.97 -5.97 -1.85
C VAL A 58 -3.92 -7.23 -1.02
N TYR A 59 -4.87 -8.13 -1.27
CA TYR A 59 -4.99 -9.40 -0.55
C TYR A 59 -4.44 -10.51 -1.45
N ASP A 60 -3.63 -11.39 -0.86
CA ASP A 60 -3.16 -12.59 -1.56
C ASP A 60 -4.23 -13.71 -1.56
N ASP A 61 -3.92 -14.83 -2.20
CA ASP A 61 -4.82 -15.99 -2.29
C ASP A 61 -5.17 -16.60 -0.92
N ALA A 62 -4.37 -16.32 0.11
CA ALA A 62 -4.61 -16.74 1.49
C ALA A 62 -5.41 -15.68 2.29
N GLY A 63 -5.84 -14.60 1.65
CA GLY A 63 -6.58 -13.50 2.28
C GLY A 63 -5.72 -12.60 3.15
N LEU A 64 -4.39 -12.65 3.04
CA LEU A 64 -3.49 -11.83 3.84
C LEU A 64 -3.29 -10.46 3.19
N PRO A 65 -3.46 -9.35 3.94
CA PRO A 65 -3.31 -8.01 3.40
C PRO A 65 -1.83 -7.63 3.26
N SER A 66 -1.51 -6.99 2.13
CA SER A 66 -0.26 -6.30 1.88
C SER A 66 -0.52 -4.82 1.58
N LEU A 67 0.15 -3.93 2.31
CA LEU A 67 0.04 -2.49 2.08
C LEU A 67 0.90 -2.06 0.89
N MET A 68 0.24 -1.48 -0.12
CA MET A 68 0.87 -1.03 -1.36
C MET A 68 0.91 0.49 -1.46
N VAL A 69 1.86 1.00 -2.22
CA VAL A 69 2.03 2.41 -2.63
C VAL A 69 1.84 2.49 -4.14
N ARG A 70 1.05 3.45 -4.59
CA ARG A 70 0.86 3.77 -5.99
C ARG A 70 2.03 4.61 -6.48
N ILE A 71 2.74 4.14 -7.48
CA ILE A 71 3.75 4.94 -8.17
C ILE A 71 3.18 5.32 -9.54
N PRO A 72 2.89 6.60 -9.79
CA PRO A 72 2.42 7.05 -11.10
C PRO A 72 3.55 6.96 -12.14
N CYS A 73 3.18 6.76 -13.39
CA CYS A 73 4.12 6.75 -14.52
C CYS A 73 4.87 8.09 -14.61
N PHE A 74 6.18 8.00 -14.86
CA PHE A 74 7.06 9.14 -15.08
C PHE A 74 8.15 8.81 -16.10
N ASP A 75 8.77 9.85 -16.64
CA ASP A 75 9.85 9.76 -17.62
C ASP A 75 11.23 9.77 -16.93
N LEU A 76 12.24 9.18 -17.59
CA LEU A 76 13.60 9.08 -17.07
C LEU A 76 14.21 10.44 -16.72
N GLU A 77 13.91 11.48 -17.50
CA GLU A 77 14.38 12.84 -17.26
C GLU A 77 13.87 13.44 -15.93
N GLN A 78 12.72 12.97 -15.43
CA GLN A 78 12.19 13.39 -14.12
C GLN A 78 12.99 12.81 -12.94
N VAL A 79 13.81 11.78 -13.18
CA VAL A 79 14.67 11.15 -12.16
C VAL A 79 16.13 11.51 -12.38
N ILE A 80 16.59 11.48 -13.62
CA ILE A 80 17.98 11.72 -14.01
C ILE A 80 17.99 12.82 -15.09
N PRO A 81 18.44 14.05 -14.76
CA PRO A 81 18.53 15.12 -15.73
C PRO A 81 19.35 14.70 -16.96
N HIS A 82 18.87 15.04 -18.16
CA HIS A 82 19.49 14.71 -19.46
C HIS A 82 19.50 13.22 -19.84
N ALA A 83 18.77 12.34 -19.13
CA ALA A 83 18.65 10.93 -19.51
C ALA A 83 17.72 10.66 -20.71
N GLY A 84 17.04 11.71 -21.21
CA GLY A 84 16.08 11.64 -22.31
C GLY A 84 14.63 11.43 -21.86
N ASN A 85 13.70 11.84 -22.72
CA ASN A 85 12.26 11.87 -22.42
C ASN A 85 11.56 10.53 -22.68
N ALA A 86 12.19 9.43 -22.28
CA ALA A 86 11.63 8.09 -22.41
C ALA A 86 10.99 7.66 -21.07
N VAL A 87 9.85 6.97 -21.16
CA VAL A 87 9.13 6.43 -20.00
C VAL A 87 10.02 5.45 -19.24
N HIS A 88 10.01 5.53 -17.90
CA HIS A 88 10.83 4.65 -17.08
C HIS A 88 10.47 3.17 -17.31
N PRO A 89 11.45 2.25 -17.49
CA PRO A 89 11.20 0.84 -17.85
C PRO A 89 10.26 0.08 -16.90
N MET A 90 10.18 0.48 -15.63
CA MET A 90 9.22 -0.07 -14.64
C MET A 90 7.76 0.02 -15.10
N PHE A 91 7.40 1.00 -15.93
CA PHE A 91 6.05 1.17 -16.46
C PHE A 91 5.84 0.49 -17.81
N GLN A 92 6.87 -0.14 -18.37
CA GLN A 92 6.76 -0.90 -19.61
C GLN A 92 6.56 -2.38 -19.30
N THR A 93 5.54 -2.96 -19.89
CA THR A 93 5.20 -4.38 -19.74
C THR A 93 5.10 -5.05 -21.10
N SER A 94 5.02 -6.37 -21.13
CA SER A 94 4.80 -7.10 -22.39
C SER A 94 3.50 -6.70 -23.09
N ARG A 95 2.57 -6.06 -22.37
CA ARG A 95 1.29 -5.55 -22.90
C ARG A 95 1.30 -4.05 -23.21
N GLY A 96 2.47 -3.41 -23.12
CA GLY A 96 2.65 -1.97 -23.35
C GLY A 96 2.86 -1.19 -22.06
N GLN A 97 2.72 0.13 -22.16
CA GLN A 97 2.93 1.07 -21.07
C GLN A 97 1.74 1.11 -20.10
N VAL A 98 2.03 1.16 -18.80
CA VAL A 98 1.02 1.36 -17.75
C VAL A 98 1.12 2.74 -17.10
N GLN A 99 -0.04 3.22 -16.61
CA GLN A 99 -0.14 4.54 -15.99
C GLN A 99 0.37 4.58 -14.54
N TYR A 100 0.46 3.43 -13.88
CA TYR A 100 1.00 3.30 -12.53
C TYR A 100 1.37 1.85 -12.22
N VAL A 101 2.20 1.66 -11.19
CA VAL A 101 2.49 0.36 -10.60
C VAL A 101 2.23 0.39 -9.09
N TRP A 102 1.94 -0.78 -8.51
CA TRP A 102 1.85 -0.93 -7.06
C TRP A 102 3.13 -1.55 -6.51
N LEU A 103 3.73 -0.86 -5.55
CA LEU A 103 4.92 -1.32 -4.84
C LEU A 103 4.61 -1.54 -3.37
N SER A 104 5.07 -2.64 -2.79
CA SER A 104 4.94 -2.88 -1.34
C SER A 104 5.56 -1.73 -0.55
N LYS A 105 4.78 -1.16 0.38
CA LYS A 105 5.24 -0.05 1.23
C LYS A 105 6.30 -0.47 2.22
N TYR A 106 6.20 -1.71 2.70
CA TYR A 106 7.11 -2.30 3.64
C TYR A 106 7.72 -3.55 3.02
N GLN A 107 8.90 -3.90 3.53
CA GLN A 107 9.62 -5.10 3.13
C GLN A 107 8.78 -6.34 3.40
N ASN A 108 8.76 -7.29 2.47
CA ASN A 108 8.04 -8.54 2.64
C ASN A 108 8.88 -9.57 3.44
N ILE A 109 8.31 -10.30 4.40
CA ILE A 109 8.70 -11.65 4.84
C ILE A 109 8.04 -12.71 3.96
N THR A 110 8.67 -13.85 3.68
CA THR A 110 7.95 -14.99 3.08
C THR A 110 7.52 -16.01 4.14
N LYS A 111 6.26 -16.45 4.13
CA LYS A 111 5.76 -17.57 4.94
C LYS A 111 5.08 -18.58 4.03
N LYS A 112 5.66 -19.79 3.92
CA LYS A 112 5.15 -20.90 3.07
C LYS A 112 4.90 -20.52 1.58
N GLY A 113 5.74 -19.66 1.00
CA GLY A 113 5.65 -19.27 -0.43
C GLY A 113 4.83 -18.01 -0.71
N THR A 114 4.05 -17.53 0.26
CA THR A 114 3.35 -16.24 0.21
C THR A 114 4.15 -15.16 0.93
N CYS A 115 4.21 -13.96 0.36
CA CYS A 115 5.04 -12.88 0.85
C CYS A 115 4.20 -11.95 1.77
N LEU A 116 4.35 -12.09 3.09
CA LEU A 116 3.89 -11.23 4.20
C LEU A 116 4.79 -9.98 4.37
N GLN A 117 4.48 -8.96 5.19
CA GLN A 117 5.36 -7.80 5.46
C GLN A 117 6.13 -7.89 6.80
N SER A 118 7.48 -7.81 6.80
CA SER A 118 8.33 -7.32 7.91
C SER A 118 9.79 -7.01 7.49
N SER A 119 10.48 -6.32 8.39
CA SER A 119 11.82 -5.73 8.35
C SER A 119 13.01 -6.70 8.25
N GLY A 120 13.05 -7.57 7.24
CA GLY A 120 14.22 -8.40 6.91
C GLY A 120 14.31 -8.70 5.41
N PRO A 121 15.51 -9.00 4.85
CA PRO A 121 15.78 -8.93 3.42
C PRO A 121 14.97 -9.96 2.62
N VAL A 122 13.84 -9.56 2.02
CA VAL A 122 13.17 -10.38 0.99
C VAL A 122 12.53 -9.55 -0.12
N SER A 123 12.64 -10.14 -1.32
CA SER A 123 12.16 -9.76 -2.64
C SER A 123 10.89 -8.90 -2.69
N GLN A 124 11.00 -7.72 -3.32
CA GLN A 124 9.88 -6.89 -3.75
C GLN A 124 9.16 -7.57 -4.91
N LYS A 125 7.97 -8.13 -4.65
CA LYS A 125 7.03 -8.47 -5.73
C LYS A 125 6.31 -7.20 -6.15
N PHE A 126 6.45 -6.83 -7.42
CA PHE A 126 5.66 -5.76 -8.04
C PHE A 126 4.30 -6.36 -8.41
N TYR A 127 3.22 -5.79 -7.86
CA TYR A 127 1.87 -6.19 -8.23
C TYR A 127 1.35 -5.23 -9.30
N GLN A 128 0.82 -5.79 -10.37
CA GLN A 128 0.11 -5.07 -11.42
C GLN A 128 -1.32 -5.60 -11.39
N LEU A 129 -2.28 -4.72 -11.08
CA LEU A 129 -3.71 -5.03 -11.12
C LEU A 129 -4.24 -4.84 -12.55
#